data_AF-A0AAW6JP31-F1
#
_entry.id   AF-A0AAW6JP31-F1
#
_cell.length_a   1.000
_cell.length_b   1.000
_cell.length_c   1.000
_cell.angle_alpha   90.00
_cell.angle_beta   90.00
_cell.angle_gamma   90.00
#
_symmetry.space_group_name_H-M   'P 1'
#
loop_
_entity.id
_entity.type
_entity.pdbx_description
1 polymer ?
#
loop_
_entity_poly.entity_id
_entity_poly.type
_entity_poly.pdbx_seq_one_letter_code
_entity_poly.pdbx_strand_id
1 'polypeptide(L)' 'MLETKPRDVQILPIGTDTIVLRSRSWARLRFEIEYALARFPGTIKK' A
#
# COMPACT_ATOMS: atom_id res chain seq x y z
N MET A 1 -18.20 -8.56 -4.17
CA MET A 1 -16.80 -8.16 -4.47
C MET A 1 -16.11 -7.92 -3.14
N LEU A 2 -14.89 -8.44 -2.93
CA LEU A 2 -14.12 -8.19 -1.70
C LEU A 2 -13.80 -6.70 -1.66
N GLU A 3 -14.35 -5.99 -0.68
CA GLU A 3 -14.19 -4.55 -0.56
C GLU A 3 -12.74 -4.22 -0.17
N THR A 4 -11.96 -3.74 -1.14
CA THR A 4 -10.60 -3.29 -0.90
C THR A 4 -10.64 -1.93 -0.23
N LYS A 5 -9.86 -1.74 0.84
CA LYS A 5 -9.73 -0.44 1.49
C LYS A 5 -9.39 0.65 0.47
N PRO A 6 -9.94 1.88 0.62
CA PRO A 6 -9.63 2.98 -0.27
C PRO A 6 -8.14 3.33 -0.21
N ARG A 7 -7.64 3.99 -1.26
CA ARG A 7 -6.29 4.57 -1.25
C ARG A 7 -6.22 5.66 -0.19
N ASP A 8 -5.10 5.68 0.52
CA ASP A 8 -4.86 6.67 1.57
C ASP A 8 -3.41 7.18 1.53
N VAL A 9 -3.13 8.19 2.35
CA VAL A 9 -1.79 8.71 2.58
C VAL A 9 -1.44 8.49 4.04
N GLN A 10 -0.37 7.73 4.27
CA GLN A 10 0.22 7.59 5.59
C GLN A 10 1.34 8.61 5.76
N ILE A 11 1.26 9.45 6.79
CA ILE A 11 2.26 10.47 7.14
C ILE A 11 3.00 10.01 8.39
N LEU A 12 4.33 10.06 8.38
CA LEU A 12 5.16 9.65 9.51
C LEU A 12 6.50 10.40 9.53
N PRO A 13 6.97 10.92 10.68
CA PRO A 13 8.35 11.40 10.82
C PRO A 13 9.33 10.23 10.77
N ILE A 14 10.45 10.39 10.04
CA ILE A 14 11.48 9.34 9.90
C ILE A 14 12.88 9.80 10.34
N GLY A 15 13.03 11.08 10.66
CA GLY A 15 14.28 11.67 11.14
C GLY A 15 14.09 13.16 11.45
N THR A 16 15.16 13.81 11.91
CA THR A 16 15.16 15.26 12.16
C THR A 16 14.71 16.01 10.91
N ASP A 17 13.70 16.87 11.07
CA ASP A 17 13.07 17.69 10.01
C ASP A 17 12.64 16.91 8.75
N THR A 18 12.44 15.60 8.85
CA THR A 18 12.15 14.74 7.70
C THR A 18 10.90 13.91 7.93
N ILE A 19 9.92 14.06 7.02
CA ILE A 19 8.62 13.39 7.06
C ILE A 19 8.44 12.57 5.78
N VAL A 20 7.98 11.33 5.91
CA VAL A 20 7.57 10.49 4.78
C VAL A 20 6.06 10.58 4.55
N LEU A 21 5.67 10.67 3.28
CA LEU A 21 4.30 10.54 2.84
C LEU A 21 4.20 9.30 1.94
N ARG A 22 3.47 8.28 2.40
CA ARG A 22 3.29 7.02 1.66
C ARG A 22 1.87 6.95 1.12
N SER A 23 1.73 7.11 -0.20
CA SER A 23 0.47 6.84 -0.89
C SER A 23 0.27 5.33 -1.03
N ARG A 24 -0.71 4.77 -0.31
CA ARG A 24 -0.90 3.32 -0.24
C ARG A 24 -2.09 2.88 -1.09
N SER A 25 -1.93 1.72 -1.74
CA SER A 25 -2.98 1.03 -2.48
C SER A 25 -3.10 -0.40 -1.98
N TRP A 26 -4.33 -0.86 -1.80
CA TRP A 26 -4.66 -2.21 -1.36
C TRP A 26 -5.05 -3.13 -2.53
N ALA A 27 -4.81 -2.67 -3.75
CA ALA A 27 -5.00 -3.37 -5.00
C ALA A 27 -3.80 -3.12 -5.92
N ARG A 28 -3.68 -3.94 -6.98
CA ARG A 28 -2.67 -3.75 -8.03
C ARG A 28 -2.78 -2.34 -8.61
N LEU A 29 -1.65 -1.69 -8.86
CA LEU A 29 -1.63 -0.34 -9.43
C LEU A 29 -1.89 -0.35 -10.93
N ARG A 30 -1.34 -1.36 -11.61
CA ARG A 30 -1.44 -1.60 -13.05
C ARG A 30 -1.45 -3.10 -13.33
N PHE A 31 -1.67 -3.46 -14.59
CA PHE A 31 -1.61 -4.84 -15.07
C PHE A 31 -0.18 -5.22 -15.49
N GLU A 32 0.75 -5.09 -14.54
CA GLU A 32 2.17 -5.39 -14.73
C GLU A 32 2.58 -6.58 -13.86
N ILE A 33 3.59 -7.34 -14.32
CA ILE A 33 4.06 -8.56 -13.65
C ILE A 33 4.57 -8.30 -12.22
N GLU A 34 5.13 -7.12 -11.97
CA GLU A 34 5.59 -6.70 -10.63
C GLU A 34 4.47 -6.70 -9.56
N TYR A 35 3.20 -6.56 -9.98
CA TYR A 35 2.03 -6.63 -9.10
C TYR A 35 1.35 -8.02 -9.06
N ALA A 36 1.93 -9.04 -9.69
CA ALA A 36 1.29 -10.35 -9.84
C ALA A 36 0.92 -10.99 -8.49
N LEU A 37 1.80 -10.86 -7.49
CA LEU A 37 1.60 -11.42 -6.14
C LEU A 37 0.44 -10.80 -5.38
N ALA A 38 -0.11 -9.66 -5.81
CA ALA A 38 -1.27 -9.03 -5.19
C ALA A 38 -1.16 -8.95 -3.65
N ARG A 39 0.02 -8.50 -3.18
CA ARG A 39 0.32 -8.39 -1.75
C ARG A 39 -0.29 -7.12 -1.18
N PHE A 40 -1.40 -7.28 -0.49
CA PHE A 40 -2.02 -6.26 0.35
C PHE A 40 -2.13 -6.81 1.78
N PRO A 41 -2.21 -5.97 2.82
CA PRO A 41 -2.22 -6.43 4.22
C PRO A 41 -3.42 -7.29 4.69
N GLY A 42 -4.08 -8.03 3.78
CA GLY A 42 -4.94 -9.18 4.06
C GLY A 42 -4.54 -10.48 3.31
N THR A 43 -3.61 -10.42 2.34
CA THR A 43 -3.09 -11.59 1.60
C THR A 43 -1.90 -12.26 2.28
N ILE A 44 -1.23 -11.58 3.22
CA ILE A 44 -0.15 -12.17 4.02
C ILE A 44 -0.80 -12.95 5.17
N LYS A 45 -1.03 -14.25 4.96
CA LYS A 45 -1.37 -15.15 6.08
C LYS A 45 -0.17 -15.20 7.03
N LYS A 46 -0.43 -15.07 8.34
CA LYS A 46 0.55 -15.35 9.41
C LYS A 46 1.09 -16.77 9.27
#